data_AF-A5FET0-F1
#
_entry.id   AF-A5FET0-F1
#
_cell.length_a   1.000
_cell.length_b   1.000
_cell.length_c   1.000
_cell.angle_alpha   90.00
_cell.angle_beta   90.00
_cell.angle_gamma   90.00
#
_symmetry.space_group_name_H-M   'P 1'
#
loop_
_entity.id
_entity.type
_entity.pdbx_description
1 polymer ?
#
loop_
_entity_poly.entity_id
_entity_poly.type
_entity_poly.pdbx_seq_one_letter_code
_entity_poly.pdbx_strand_id
1 'polypeptide(L)'
;MIEKLNHFPVNWIDGMKINKSHFLSIQDNVSELVNDAIGIHTTPISYGLLDSGNQNKEATKITLGIDNHKLLRVRVEECHAITPNGSRIEISKSNTDTLDLQVPYPEDTYEIKDGEQLVLLACISVNSKKRIPFGEPDPDEVPPRYPYTQPEYKLHLIKAEEFRSGIGYGGFYLAIGKVLIGDTTVLDEDYIPPSVTVACHPKLVDIQAQIARSFGQIEIYSVQISQKINRGQQAGVLPQTVMQLADNTGYYLGSCLTQFRWFSMHQHPASMLSTVVAFARVMKNFIDSKSGAGKEELLNYFAEWCDISQGDLEIMFTTLINAGYDHVHIDKTATLVINALTRIEKLFETLNKLDYIGKKKENIELFVAETEKKDIVHNPKRHGFFIKD
;
A
#
# COMPACT_ATOMS: atom_id res chain seq x y z
N MET A 1 1.73 18.95 9.64
CA MET A 1 2.78 19.75 10.31
C MET A 1 2.36 21.20 10.23
N ILE A 2 2.09 21.82 11.37
CA ILE A 2 1.47 23.15 11.44
C ILE A 2 2.57 24.22 11.34
N GLU A 3 2.43 25.13 10.40
CA GLU A 3 3.29 26.30 10.23
C GLU A 3 2.80 27.45 11.10
N LYS A 4 3.68 28.39 11.46
CA LYS A 4 3.26 29.59 12.22
C LYS A 4 2.40 30.51 11.33
N LEU A 5 1.23 30.93 11.80
CA LEU A 5 0.38 31.93 11.13
C LEU A 5 1.11 33.28 10.95
N ASN A 6 0.97 33.89 9.77
CA ASN A 6 1.62 35.15 9.41
C ASN A 6 0.64 36.23 8.93
N HIS A 7 -0.55 35.85 8.45
CA HIS A 7 -1.58 36.74 7.93
C HIS A 7 -2.76 36.71 8.91
N PHE A 8 -3.10 37.90 9.42
CA PHE A 8 -4.15 38.07 10.42
C PHE A 8 -5.35 38.80 9.80
N PRO A 9 -6.56 38.69 10.38
CA PRO A 9 -7.72 39.42 9.92
C PRO A 9 -7.47 40.93 9.89
N VAL A 10 -7.99 41.61 8.87
CA VAL A 10 -7.91 43.07 8.76
C VAL A 10 -8.74 43.71 9.88
N ASN A 11 -8.13 44.60 10.65
CA ASN A 11 -8.82 45.37 11.69
C ASN A 11 -9.61 46.52 11.04
N TRP A 12 -10.91 46.30 10.81
CA TRP A 12 -11.81 47.29 10.23
C TRP A 12 -12.29 48.31 11.27
N ILE A 13 -12.19 49.59 10.93
CA ILE A 13 -12.71 50.70 11.73
C ILE A 13 -13.60 51.60 10.87
N ASP A 14 -14.56 52.29 11.48
CA ASP A 14 -15.43 53.21 10.76
C ASP A 14 -14.62 54.37 10.14
N GLY A 15 -15.06 54.85 8.97
CA GLY A 15 -14.35 55.85 8.16
C GLY A 15 -13.02 55.39 7.53
N MET A 16 -12.63 54.12 7.65
CA MET A 16 -11.39 53.60 7.05
C MET A 16 -11.42 53.64 5.52
N LYS A 17 -10.38 54.22 4.90
CA LYS A 17 -10.23 54.21 3.43
C LYS A 17 -9.83 52.83 2.93
N ILE A 18 -10.75 52.16 2.23
CA ILE A 18 -10.53 50.82 1.67
C ILE A 18 -9.67 50.90 0.40
N ASN A 19 -8.75 49.95 0.22
CA ASN A 19 -7.91 49.83 -0.97
C ASN A 19 -7.56 48.34 -1.24
N LYS A 20 -6.83 48.07 -2.32
CA LYS A 20 -6.45 46.72 -2.77
C LYS A 20 -5.74 45.87 -1.71
N SER A 21 -4.88 46.45 -0.86
CA SER A 21 -4.09 45.65 0.10
C SER A 21 -4.97 45.00 1.17
N HIS A 22 -6.04 45.66 1.63
CA HIS A 22 -6.96 45.08 2.61
C HIS A 22 -7.67 43.83 2.06
N PHE A 23 -8.06 43.83 0.78
CA PHE A 23 -8.66 42.65 0.13
C PHE A 23 -7.64 41.53 -0.02
N LEU A 24 -6.39 41.83 -0.40
CA LEU A 24 -5.31 40.84 -0.45
C LEU A 24 -5.04 40.24 0.93
N SER A 25 -4.93 41.06 1.98
CA SER A 25 -4.72 40.58 3.35
C SER A 25 -5.86 39.69 3.87
N ILE A 26 -7.13 39.99 3.53
CA ILE A 26 -8.24 39.07 3.80
C ILE A 26 -8.04 37.76 3.05
N GLN A 27 -7.76 37.79 1.74
CA GLN A 27 -7.59 36.57 0.96
C GLN A 27 -6.39 35.74 1.45
N ASP A 28 -5.27 36.35 1.81
CA ASP A 28 -4.09 35.68 2.37
C ASP A 28 -4.42 35.03 3.73
N ASN A 29 -5.12 35.75 4.62
CA ASN A 29 -5.58 35.22 5.90
C ASN A 29 -6.56 34.05 5.73
N VAL A 30 -7.55 34.15 4.83
CA VAL A 30 -8.49 33.06 4.54
C VAL A 30 -7.75 31.84 3.97
N SER A 31 -6.80 32.03 3.03
CA SER A 31 -6.00 30.93 2.49
C SER A 31 -5.12 30.27 3.56
N GLU A 32 -4.51 31.04 4.47
CA GLU A 32 -3.70 30.48 5.56
C GLU A 32 -4.57 29.75 6.60
N LEU A 33 -5.76 30.27 6.95
CA LEU A 33 -6.71 29.61 7.84
C LEU A 33 -7.30 28.32 7.26
N VAL A 34 -7.58 28.26 5.95
CA VAL A 34 -8.04 27.02 5.29
C VAL A 34 -6.93 25.97 5.29
N ASN A 35 -5.70 26.37 4.93
CA ASN A 35 -4.54 25.49 4.99
C ASN A 35 -4.31 24.97 6.42
N ASP A 36 -4.38 25.83 7.44
CA ASP A 36 -4.21 25.45 8.85
C ASP A 36 -5.30 24.47 9.32
N ALA A 37 -6.57 24.75 9.01
CA ALA A 37 -7.69 23.87 9.34
C ALA A 37 -7.53 22.45 8.76
N ILE A 38 -7.04 22.33 7.52
CA ILE A 38 -6.71 21.02 6.91
C ILE A 38 -5.43 20.46 7.56
N GLY A 39 -4.41 21.30 7.73
CA GLY A 39 -3.08 20.97 8.25
C GLY A 39 -3.08 20.40 9.67
N ILE A 40 -4.00 20.84 10.53
CA ILE A 40 -4.22 20.29 11.87
C ILE A 40 -4.64 18.81 11.83
N HIS A 41 -5.33 18.38 10.77
CA HIS A 41 -5.71 16.98 10.56
C HIS A 41 -4.66 16.17 9.77
N THR A 42 -3.60 16.81 9.26
CA THR A 42 -2.46 16.11 8.65
C THR A 42 -1.52 15.56 9.73
N THR A 43 -1.26 14.26 9.62
CA THR A 43 -0.29 13.51 10.42
C THR A 43 0.82 13.01 9.48
N PRO A 44 1.92 12.41 9.98
CA PRO A 44 2.93 11.81 9.12
C PRO A 44 2.42 10.70 8.18
N ILE A 45 1.17 10.23 8.32
CA ILE A 45 0.56 9.14 7.54
C ILE A 45 -0.77 9.51 6.85
N SER A 46 -1.17 10.79 6.86
CA SER A 46 -2.50 11.25 6.39
C SER A 46 -2.42 12.46 5.45
N TYR A 47 -1.45 12.47 4.53
CA TYR A 47 -1.32 13.47 3.45
C TYR A 47 -1.08 12.79 2.10
N GLY A 48 -0.95 13.58 1.04
CA GLY A 48 -0.64 13.10 -0.30
C GLY A 48 -1.85 12.97 -1.20
N LEU A 49 -1.83 11.99 -2.10
CA LEU A 49 -2.84 11.82 -3.15
C LEU A 49 -4.24 11.66 -2.58
N LEU A 50 -5.21 12.17 -3.33
CA LEU A 50 -6.63 12.15 -3.01
C LEU A 50 -7.41 11.32 -4.03
N ASP A 51 -8.50 10.71 -3.56
CA ASP A 51 -9.46 10.07 -4.44
C ASP A 51 -10.22 11.15 -5.24
N SER A 52 -10.21 11.01 -6.56
CA SER A 52 -10.94 11.88 -7.49
C SER A 52 -12.45 11.57 -7.53
N GLY A 53 -12.89 10.55 -6.80
CA GLY A 53 -14.27 10.05 -6.75
C GLY A 53 -14.70 9.33 -8.03
N ASN A 54 -13.80 9.19 -9.01
CA ASN A 54 -14.10 8.73 -10.35
C ASN A 54 -13.02 7.72 -10.77
N GLN A 55 -13.36 6.43 -10.71
CA GLN A 55 -12.43 5.28 -10.79
C GLN A 55 -11.53 5.24 -12.05
N ASN A 56 -11.83 6.05 -13.07
CA ASN A 56 -11.08 6.14 -14.32
C ASN A 56 -10.17 7.39 -14.43
N LYS A 57 -10.08 8.23 -13.39
CA LYS A 57 -9.16 9.38 -13.35
C LYS A 57 -7.99 9.11 -12.40
N GLU A 58 -6.80 8.96 -12.99
CA GLU A 58 -5.53 8.89 -12.26
C GLU A 58 -5.36 10.15 -11.40
N ALA A 59 -5.06 9.97 -10.10
CA ALA A 59 -4.86 11.10 -9.19
C ALA A 59 -3.55 11.86 -9.45
N THR A 60 -2.63 11.32 -10.25
CA THR A 60 -1.36 11.94 -10.63
C THR A 60 -0.88 11.38 -11.97
N LYS A 61 -0.34 12.26 -12.83
CA LYS A 61 0.27 11.89 -14.11
C LYS A 61 1.56 12.69 -14.34
N ILE A 62 2.67 11.97 -14.49
CA ILE A 62 4.01 12.53 -14.71
C ILE A 62 4.50 12.09 -16.09
N THR A 63 5.09 13.01 -16.85
CA THR A 63 5.75 12.72 -18.13
C THR A 63 7.24 13.04 -18.07
N LEU A 64 8.04 12.22 -18.76
CA LEU A 64 9.49 12.37 -18.88
C LEU A 64 9.85 12.66 -20.34
N GLY A 65 10.74 13.61 -20.56
CA GLY A 65 11.39 13.86 -21.84
C GLY A 65 12.89 13.96 -21.65
N ILE A 66 13.68 13.44 -22.58
CA ILE A 66 15.14 13.49 -22.55
C ILE A 66 15.61 13.90 -23.94
N ASP A 67 16.53 14.85 -24.01
CA ASP A 67 17.08 15.34 -25.28
C ASP A 67 18.48 14.78 -25.58
N ASN A 68 19.01 15.13 -26.76
CA ASN A 68 20.35 14.72 -27.21
C ASN A 68 21.50 15.31 -26.36
N HIS A 69 21.21 16.24 -25.44
CA HIS A 69 22.17 16.84 -24.52
C HIS A 69 22.07 16.22 -23.11
N LYS A 70 21.34 15.11 -22.95
CA LYS A 70 21.11 14.40 -21.68
C LYS A 70 20.39 15.26 -20.62
N LEU A 71 19.65 16.27 -21.06
CA LEU A 71 18.79 17.04 -20.18
C LEU A 71 17.49 16.26 -19.97
N LEU A 72 17.33 15.68 -18.78
CA LEU A 72 16.06 15.17 -18.31
C LEU A 72 15.11 16.35 -18.06
N ARG A 73 13.88 16.23 -18.54
CA ARG A 73 12.77 17.14 -18.30
C ARG A 73 11.62 16.34 -17.73
N VAL A 74 11.13 16.73 -16.55
CA VAL A 74 10.01 16.07 -15.86
C VAL A 74 8.87 17.07 -15.76
N ARG A 75 7.66 16.64 -16.13
CA ARG A 75 6.45 17.49 -16.13
C ARG A 75 5.29 16.77 -15.45
N VAL A 76 4.47 17.52 -14.73
CA VAL A 76 3.23 17.01 -14.11
C VAL A 76 2.02 17.50 -14.90
N GLU A 77 1.27 16.57 -15.51
CA GLU A 77 0.04 16.88 -16.26
C GLU A 77 -1.22 16.84 -15.38
N GLU A 78 -1.26 15.93 -14.39
CA GLU A 78 -2.37 15.78 -13.44
C GLU A 78 -1.78 15.60 -12.03
N CYS A 79 -2.37 16.21 -11.00
CA CYS A 79 -2.09 15.93 -9.59
C CYS A 79 -3.21 16.47 -8.69
N HIS A 80 -3.86 15.58 -7.94
CA HIS A 80 -4.87 15.89 -6.93
C HIS A 80 -4.39 15.38 -5.57
N ALA A 81 -3.97 16.29 -4.69
CA ALA A 81 -3.30 15.91 -3.45
C ALA A 81 -3.38 16.98 -2.35
N ILE A 82 -3.04 16.61 -1.11
CA ILE A 82 -2.73 17.57 -0.02
C ILE A 82 -1.27 17.46 0.41
N THR A 83 -0.63 18.59 0.67
CA THR A 83 0.71 18.63 1.27
C THR A 83 0.65 18.38 2.79
N PRO A 84 1.79 18.08 3.45
CA PRO A 84 1.88 17.93 4.91
C PRO A 84 1.50 19.17 5.75
N ASN A 85 1.22 20.33 5.16
CA ASN A 85 0.67 21.51 5.84
C ASN A 85 -0.77 21.84 5.44
N GLY A 86 -1.47 20.93 4.75
CA GLY A 86 -2.86 21.08 4.35
C GLY A 86 -3.09 21.89 3.07
N SER A 87 -2.04 22.30 2.34
CA SER A 87 -2.22 22.98 1.05
C SER A 87 -2.76 22.01 -0.01
N ARG A 88 -3.86 22.37 -0.67
CA ARG A 88 -4.43 21.60 -1.78
C ARG A 88 -3.61 21.79 -3.06
N ILE A 89 -3.27 20.68 -3.71
CA ILE A 89 -2.79 20.61 -5.10
C ILE A 89 -3.97 20.19 -5.96
N GLU A 90 -4.21 20.97 -7.00
CA GLU A 90 -5.26 20.74 -7.99
C GLU A 90 -4.69 21.12 -9.37
N ILE A 91 -4.00 20.17 -9.99
CA ILE A 91 -3.45 20.27 -11.35
C ILE A 91 -4.25 19.30 -12.20
N SER A 92 -4.91 19.78 -13.26
CA SER A 92 -5.66 18.92 -14.17
C SER A 92 -5.54 19.37 -15.62
N LYS A 93 -5.38 18.38 -16.50
CA LYS A 93 -5.28 18.56 -17.95
C LYS A 93 -6.52 19.21 -18.56
N SER A 94 -7.71 18.98 -18.00
CA SER A 94 -8.93 19.66 -18.47
C SER A 94 -8.87 21.17 -18.27
N ASN A 95 -8.16 21.65 -17.25
CA ASN A 95 -8.06 23.09 -16.94
C ASN A 95 -6.97 23.80 -17.76
N THR A 96 -6.22 23.07 -18.58
CA THR A 96 -5.08 23.56 -19.37
C THR A 96 -5.35 23.38 -20.87
N ASP A 97 -5.77 22.18 -21.30
CA ASP A 97 -5.98 21.88 -22.72
C ASP A 97 -7.25 22.51 -23.32
N THR A 98 -8.32 22.75 -22.54
CA THR A 98 -9.59 23.24 -23.13
C THR A 98 -9.69 24.76 -23.26
N LEU A 99 -8.74 25.53 -22.73
CA LEU A 99 -8.86 27.00 -22.58
C LEU A 99 -7.75 27.80 -23.32
N ASP A 100 -6.90 27.16 -24.13
CA ASP A 100 -5.70 27.77 -24.75
C ASP A 100 -4.81 28.53 -23.72
N LEU A 101 -4.81 28.07 -22.46
CA LEU A 101 -4.29 28.82 -21.33
C LEU A 101 -2.77 28.79 -21.25
N GLN A 102 -2.16 29.97 -21.10
CA GLN A 102 -0.73 30.16 -20.84
C GLN A 102 -0.30 29.79 -19.41
N VAL A 103 -0.96 28.81 -18.78
CA VAL A 103 -0.49 28.22 -17.51
C VAL A 103 0.40 27.03 -17.87
N PRO A 104 1.74 27.16 -17.79
CA PRO A 104 2.61 26.00 -18.00
C PRO A 104 2.39 24.99 -16.88
N TYR A 105 2.36 23.70 -17.24
CA TYR A 105 2.47 22.60 -16.30
C TYR A 105 3.74 22.76 -15.43
N PRO A 106 3.71 22.39 -14.14
CA PRO A 106 4.92 22.34 -13.32
C PRO A 106 5.94 21.39 -13.95
N GLU A 107 7.11 21.95 -14.26
CA GLU A 107 8.19 21.29 -14.97
C GLU A 107 9.52 21.66 -14.31
N ASP A 108 10.44 20.70 -14.26
CA ASP A 108 11.82 20.88 -13.78
C ASP A 108 12.78 20.01 -14.62
N THR A 109 14.06 20.34 -14.59
CA THR A 109 15.08 19.72 -15.44
C THR A 109 16.34 19.32 -14.68
N TYR A 110 16.94 18.19 -15.06
CA TYR A 110 18.18 17.67 -14.49
C TYR A 110 19.17 17.27 -15.59
N GLU A 111 20.41 17.72 -15.49
CA GLU A 111 21.49 17.35 -16.41
C GLU A 111 22.10 16.01 -15.96
N ILE A 112 21.84 14.94 -16.73
CA ILE A 112 22.33 13.59 -16.41
C ILE A 112 23.82 13.48 -16.77
N LYS A 113 24.66 13.03 -15.83
CA LYS A 113 26.08 12.79 -16.10
C LYS A 113 26.35 11.40 -16.66
N ASP A 114 27.45 11.27 -17.40
CA ASP A 114 27.88 10.03 -18.02
C ASP A 114 28.15 8.92 -16.98
N GLY A 115 27.38 7.82 -17.08
CA GLY A 115 27.46 6.70 -16.15
C GLY A 115 26.86 6.96 -14.76
N GLU A 116 26.11 8.05 -14.58
CA GLU A 116 25.46 8.37 -13.31
C GLU A 116 24.34 7.37 -13.00
N GLN A 117 24.36 6.85 -11.77
CA GLN A 117 23.31 6.00 -11.21
C GLN A 117 22.71 6.77 -10.03
N LEU A 118 21.47 7.24 -10.15
CA LEU A 118 20.88 8.19 -9.22
C LEU A 118 19.36 8.00 -9.12
N VAL A 119 18.82 8.21 -7.92
CA VAL A 119 17.37 8.25 -7.68
C VAL A 119 16.95 9.67 -7.36
N LEU A 120 16.06 10.23 -8.18
CA LEU A 120 15.42 11.52 -7.96
C LEU A 120 13.97 11.32 -7.50
N LEU A 121 13.51 12.16 -6.59
CA LEU A 121 12.10 12.31 -6.24
C LEU A 121 11.54 13.55 -6.94
N ALA A 122 10.43 13.37 -7.62
CA ALA A 122 9.64 14.43 -8.22
C ALA A 122 8.72 15.03 -7.14
N CYS A 123 9.05 16.23 -6.69
CA CYS A 123 8.40 16.88 -5.55
C CYS A 123 7.67 18.16 -5.96
N ILE A 124 6.36 18.24 -5.74
CA ILE A 124 5.59 19.47 -5.93
C ILE A 124 5.67 20.33 -4.67
N SER A 125 5.98 21.62 -4.83
CA SER A 125 5.80 22.64 -3.79
C SER A 125 4.60 23.54 -4.09
N VAL A 126 3.80 23.85 -3.07
CA VAL A 126 2.68 24.80 -3.19
C VAL A 126 3.01 26.15 -2.54
N ASN A 127 2.80 27.24 -3.27
CA ASN A 127 2.87 28.60 -2.74
C ASN A 127 1.50 29.29 -2.84
N SER A 128 0.69 29.11 -1.80
CA SER A 128 -0.69 29.65 -1.72
C SER A 128 -0.77 31.18 -1.73
N LYS A 129 0.34 31.87 -1.46
CA LYS A 129 0.43 33.34 -1.39
C LYS A 129 0.65 33.97 -2.77
N LYS A 130 1.29 33.24 -3.70
CA LYS A 130 1.50 33.70 -5.07
C LYS A 130 0.35 33.23 -5.97
N ARG A 131 -0.47 34.19 -6.38
CA ARG A 131 -1.64 34.01 -7.24
C ARG A 131 -1.24 34.06 -8.72
N ILE A 132 -1.43 32.96 -9.44
CA ILE A 132 -1.27 32.85 -10.88
C ILE A 132 -2.65 33.04 -11.54
N PRO A 133 -2.85 34.03 -12.43
CA PRO A 133 -4.12 34.22 -13.13
C PRO A 133 -4.46 33.05 -14.06
N PHE A 134 -5.74 32.66 -14.17
CA PHE A 134 -6.23 31.61 -15.07
C PHE A 134 -7.74 31.77 -15.38
N GLY A 135 -8.26 30.92 -16.28
CA GLY A 135 -9.65 30.90 -16.75
C GLY A 135 -9.84 31.65 -18.08
N GLU A 136 -10.92 31.40 -18.81
CA GLU A 136 -11.17 32.09 -20.09
C GLU A 136 -11.45 33.58 -19.83
N PRO A 137 -10.76 34.51 -20.50
CA PRO A 137 -11.11 35.92 -20.44
C PRO A 137 -12.51 36.18 -21.02
N ASP A 138 -13.33 36.96 -20.32
CA ASP A 138 -14.62 37.40 -20.82
C ASP A 138 -14.41 38.30 -22.07
N PRO A 139 -14.94 37.94 -23.26
CA PRO A 139 -14.77 38.73 -24.47
C PRO A 139 -15.47 40.10 -24.42
N ASP A 140 -16.46 40.28 -23.53
CA ASP A 140 -17.14 41.56 -23.32
C ASP A 140 -16.38 42.45 -22.31
N GLU A 141 -15.39 41.92 -21.58
CA GLU A 141 -14.57 42.72 -20.66
C GLU A 141 -13.42 43.44 -21.40
N VAL A 142 -13.35 44.77 -21.23
CA VAL A 142 -12.34 45.63 -21.87
C VAL A 142 -11.53 46.39 -20.81
N PRO A 143 -10.20 46.17 -20.69
CA PRO A 143 -9.40 45.19 -21.42
C PRO A 143 -9.66 43.74 -20.92
N PRO A 144 -9.53 42.72 -21.79
CA PRO A 144 -9.69 41.33 -21.37
C PRO A 144 -8.74 40.96 -20.23
N ARG A 145 -9.27 40.26 -19.22
CA ARG A 145 -8.49 39.75 -18.07
C ARG A 145 -8.83 38.30 -17.78
N TYR A 146 -7.91 37.60 -17.15
CA TYR A 146 -8.18 36.31 -16.53
C TYR A 146 -9.13 36.48 -15.33
N PRO A 147 -10.26 35.75 -15.25
CA PRO A 147 -11.26 35.94 -14.21
C PRO A 147 -10.88 35.33 -12.85
N TYR A 148 -9.98 34.34 -12.82
CA TYR A 148 -9.65 33.56 -11.64
C TYR A 148 -8.15 33.57 -11.32
N THR A 149 -7.79 33.11 -10.11
CA THR A 149 -6.40 32.91 -9.71
C THR A 149 -6.22 31.59 -8.95
N GLN A 150 -5.16 30.87 -9.24
CA GLN A 150 -4.75 29.64 -8.56
C GLN A 150 -3.40 29.84 -7.84
N PRO A 151 -3.02 29.00 -6.85
CA PRO A 151 -1.70 29.08 -6.23
C PRO A 151 -0.59 28.74 -7.23
N GLU A 152 0.64 29.19 -6.96
CA GLU A 152 1.82 28.76 -7.70
C GLU A 152 2.21 27.34 -7.29
N TYR A 153 2.24 26.44 -8.27
CA TYR A 153 2.84 25.11 -8.16
C TYR A 153 4.22 25.12 -8.82
N LYS A 154 5.20 24.46 -8.21
CA LYS A 154 6.51 24.18 -8.82
C LYS A 154 6.88 22.73 -8.61
N LEU A 155 7.50 22.13 -9.63
CA LEU A 155 8.17 20.86 -9.52
C LEU A 155 9.62 21.09 -9.08
N HIS A 156 10.17 20.15 -8.32
CA HIS A 156 11.58 20.09 -7.93
C HIS A 156 12.05 18.64 -8.01
N LEU A 157 13.20 18.42 -8.65
CA LEU A 157 13.89 17.13 -8.71
C LEU A 157 14.93 17.05 -7.59
N ILE A 158 14.59 16.35 -6.52
CA ILE A 158 15.41 16.26 -5.31
C ILE A 158 16.02 14.86 -5.24
N LYS A 159 17.32 14.73 -4.97
CA LYS A 159 17.94 13.39 -4.78
C LYS A 159 17.30 12.68 -3.59
N ALA A 160 17.01 11.39 -3.73
CA ALA A 160 16.34 10.63 -2.67
C ALA A 160 17.11 10.63 -1.34
N GLU A 161 18.46 10.66 -1.39
CA GLU A 161 19.33 10.74 -0.20
C GLU A 161 19.30 12.13 0.49
N GLU A 162 19.02 13.18 -0.27
CA GLU A 162 18.93 14.56 0.22
C GLU A 162 17.51 14.86 0.75
N PHE A 163 16.51 14.08 0.35
CA PHE A 163 15.11 14.23 0.77
C PHE A 163 14.87 13.80 2.23
N ARG A 164 15.08 14.74 3.16
CA ARG A 164 14.77 14.56 4.59
C ARG A 164 13.28 14.79 4.86
N SER A 165 12.51 13.70 4.90
CA SER A 165 11.10 13.66 5.29
C SER A 165 10.81 14.52 6.51
N GLY A 166 10.11 15.64 6.31
CA GLY A 166 9.56 16.49 7.38
C GLY A 166 10.49 17.53 8.04
N ILE A 167 11.81 17.57 7.82
CA ILE A 167 12.70 18.48 8.59
C ILE A 167 13.53 19.45 7.70
N GLY A 168 13.70 19.16 6.40
CA GLY A 168 14.52 20.02 5.51
C GLY A 168 13.75 21.08 4.72
N TYR A 169 12.55 20.75 4.23
CA TYR A 169 11.91 21.48 3.14
C TYR A 169 10.62 22.23 3.54
N GLY A 170 10.13 22.06 4.77
CA GLY A 170 8.86 22.63 5.24
C GLY A 170 7.62 21.85 4.76
N GLY A 171 6.45 22.13 5.35
CA GLY A 171 5.26 21.31 5.15
C GLY A 171 4.55 21.46 3.79
N PHE A 172 5.09 22.27 2.87
CA PHE A 172 4.48 22.63 1.59
C PHE A 172 5.01 21.84 0.38
N TYR A 173 5.91 20.87 0.60
CA TYR A 173 6.35 19.92 -0.43
C TYR A 173 5.62 18.58 -0.32
N LEU A 174 5.39 17.95 -1.48
CA LEU A 174 4.88 16.59 -1.60
C LEU A 174 5.68 15.83 -2.68
N ALA A 175 6.29 14.71 -2.31
CA ALA A 175 6.81 13.75 -3.29
C ALA A 175 5.63 13.05 -3.99
N ILE A 176 5.65 13.01 -5.32
CA ILE A 176 4.57 12.42 -6.14
C ILE A 176 5.07 11.39 -7.16
N GLY A 177 6.39 11.28 -7.35
CA GLY A 177 7.00 10.33 -8.26
C GLY A 177 8.47 10.10 -7.93
N LYS A 178 9.03 9.02 -8.47
CA LYS A 178 10.43 8.62 -8.30
C LYS A 178 11.00 8.32 -9.69
N VAL A 179 12.11 8.95 -10.05
CA VAL A 179 12.80 8.75 -11.33
C VAL A 179 14.10 8.02 -11.04
N LEU A 180 14.32 6.93 -11.77
CA LEU A 180 15.55 6.15 -11.76
C LEU A 180 16.41 6.63 -12.93
N ILE A 181 17.61 7.12 -12.64
CA ILE A 181 18.66 7.42 -13.61
C ILE A 181 19.68 6.28 -13.54
N GLY A 182 19.96 5.70 -14.70
CA GLY A 182 20.93 4.63 -14.93
C GLY A 182 21.11 4.42 -16.42
N ASP A 183 21.26 3.16 -16.87
CA ASP A 183 21.40 2.82 -18.30
C ASP A 183 20.23 3.33 -19.15
N THR A 184 19.03 3.31 -18.57
CA THR A 184 17.84 4.00 -19.08
C THR A 184 17.23 4.83 -17.96
N THR A 185 16.85 6.07 -18.26
CA THR A 185 16.15 6.92 -17.28
C THR A 185 14.65 6.68 -17.39
N VAL A 186 14.02 6.25 -16.31
CA VAL A 186 12.60 5.85 -16.28
C VAL A 186 11.89 6.36 -15.03
N LEU A 187 10.56 6.46 -15.10
CA LEU A 187 9.74 6.61 -13.90
C LEU A 187 9.67 5.24 -13.22
N ASP A 188 9.90 5.19 -11.91
CA ASP A 188 9.73 3.97 -11.14
C ASP A 188 8.24 3.66 -10.98
N GLU A 189 7.74 2.69 -11.73
CA GLU A 189 6.34 2.26 -11.63
C GLU A 189 6.03 1.66 -10.25
N ASP A 190 7.01 1.03 -9.56
CA ASP A 190 6.80 0.40 -8.24
C ASP A 190 6.78 1.40 -7.09
N TYR A 191 7.11 2.67 -7.35
CA TYR A 191 6.93 3.74 -6.39
C TYR A 191 5.45 3.96 -6.06
N ILE A 192 5.12 4.00 -4.77
CA ILE A 192 3.78 4.37 -4.29
C ILE A 192 3.91 5.72 -3.55
N PRO A 193 3.42 6.83 -4.11
CA PRO A 193 3.48 8.13 -3.48
C PRO A 193 2.61 8.19 -2.21
N PRO A 194 2.91 9.11 -1.27
CA PRO A 194 2.02 9.43 -0.15
C PRO A 194 0.58 9.55 -0.62
N SER A 195 -0.33 8.87 0.07
CA SER A 195 -1.74 8.70 -0.33
C SER A 195 -2.61 8.78 0.92
N VAL A 196 -3.62 9.65 0.92
CA VAL A 196 -4.46 9.91 2.11
C VAL A 196 -5.24 8.67 2.52
N THR A 197 -5.76 7.91 1.55
CA THR A 197 -6.37 6.59 1.79
C THR A 197 -5.85 5.56 0.78
N VAL A 198 -6.12 4.27 1.06
CA VAL A 198 -5.84 3.16 0.15
C VAL A 198 -6.52 3.34 -1.23
N ALA A 199 -7.72 3.91 -1.27
CA ALA A 199 -8.45 4.17 -2.52
C ALA A 199 -7.76 5.20 -3.44
N CYS A 200 -6.85 6.04 -2.94
CA CYS A 200 -6.24 7.13 -3.72
C CYS A 200 -5.20 6.67 -4.76
N HIS A 201 -4.79 5.38 -4.78
CA HIS A 201 -3.76 4.89 -5.70
C HIS A 201 -4.04 3.45 -6.16
N PRO A 202 -4.03 3.14 -7.47
CA PRO A 202 -4.37 1.79 -7.98
C PRO A 202 -3.56 0.66 -7.34
N LYS A 203 -2.23 0.78 -7.24
CA LYS A 203 -1.39 -0.26 -6.60
C LYS A 203 -1.78 -0.53 -5.13
N LEU A 204 -2.30 0.47 -4.40
CA LEU A 204 -2.77 0.26 -3.03
C LEU A 204 -4.08 -0.51 -2.98
N VAL A 205 -4.98 -0.29 -3.95
CA VAL A 205 -6.20 -1.08 -4.13
C VAL A 205 -5.87 -2.54 -4.48
N ASP A 206 -4.89 -2.77 -5.36
CA ASP A 206 -4.43 -4.12 -5.71
C ASP A 206 -3.82 -4.85 -4.49
N ILE A 207 -2.98 -4.14 -3.71
CA ILE A 207 -2.42 -4.64 -2.44
C ILE A 207 -3.54 -4.98 -1.45
N GLN A 208 -4.57 -4.11 -1.32
CA GLN A 208 -5.73 -4.35 -0.46
C GLN A 208 -6.46 -5.63 -0.86
N ALA A 209 -6.75 -5.78 -2.16
CA ALA A 209 -7.44 -6.94 -2.70
C ALA A 209 -6.62 -8.23 -2.53
N GLN A 210 -5.30 -8.14 -2.68
CA GLN A 210 -4.38 -9.26 -2.41
C GLN A 210 -4.42 -9.66 -0.93
N ILE A 211 -4.30 -8.72 0.01
CA ILE A 211 -4.34 -9.00 1.45
C ILE A 211 -5.69 -9.61 1.84
N ALA A 212 -6.81 -9.04 1.38
CA ALA A 212 -8.16 -9.54 1.68
C ALA A 212 -8.40 -10.97 1.16
N ARG A 213 -7.83 -11.32 0.00
CA ARG A 213 -7.86 -12.66 -0.60
C ARG A 213 -7.02 -13.64 0.21
N SER A 214 -5.74 -13.32 0.42
CA SER A 214 -4.78 -14.16 1.15
C SER A 214 -5.25 -14.45 2.58
N PHE A 215 -5.76 -13.45 3.31
CA PHE A 215 -6.35 -13.66 4.63
C PHE A 215 -7.58 -14.57 4.60
N GLY A 216 -8.51 -14.38 3.66
CA GLY A 216 -9.65 -15.29 3.51
C GLY A 216 -9.23 -16.72 3.17
N GLN A 217 -8.16 -16.88 2.38
CA GLN A 217 -7.65 -18.18 2.00
C GLN A 217 -6.91 -18.89 3.15
N ILE A 218 -6.13 -18.15 3.95
CA ILE A 218 -5.49 -18.64 5.18
C ILE A 218 -6.53 -19.01 6.24
N GLU A 219 -7.60 -18.24 6.40
CA GLU A 219 -8.72 -18.56 7.31
C GLU A 219 -9.34 -19.91 6.96
N ILE A 220 -9.65 -20.14 5.67
CA ILE A 220 -10.15 -21.42 5.17
C ILE A 220 -9.16 -22.56 5.45
N TYR A 221 -7.88 -22.37 5.15
CA TYR A 221 -6.85 -23.39 5.41
C TYR A 221 -6.70 -23.71 6.89
N SER A 222 -6.74 -22.71 7.77
CA SER A 222 -6.68 -22.89 9.22
C SER A 222 -7.81 -23.80 9.72
N VAL A 223 -9.06 -23.50 9.33
CA VAL A 223 -10.22 -24.34 9.69
C VAL A 223 -10.10 -25.75 9.12
N GLN A 224 -9.63 -25.91 7.88
CA GLN A 224 -9.47 -27.22 7.24
C GLN A 224 -8.37 -28.08 7.89
N ILE A 225 -7.25 -27.46 8.28
CA ILE A 225 -6.17 -28.11 9.04
C ILE A 225 -6.70 -28.59 10.39
N SER A 226 -7.36 -27.71 11.16
CA SER A 226 -7.94 -28.10 12.46
C SER A 226 -8.99 -29.20 12.32
N GLN A 227 -9.81 -29.20 11.26
CA GLN A 227 -10.75 -30.30 10.97
C GLN A 227 -10.04 -31.63 10.66
N LYS A 228 -8.94 -31.62 9.90
CA LYS A 228 -8.18 -32.83 9.53
C LYS A 228 -7.53 -33.49 10.73
N ILE A 229 -6.85 -32.69 11.57
CA ILE A 229 -6.17 -33.18 12.77
C ILE A 229 -7.20 -33.79 13.76
N ASN A 230 -8.35 -33.12 13.95
CA ASN A 230 -9.43 -33.62 14.80
C ASN A 230 -10.09 -34.90 14.25
N ARG A 231 -10.48 -34.93 12.97
CA ARG A 231 -11.13 -36.11 12.34
C ARG A 231 -10.20 -37.32 12.29
N GLY A 232 -8.92 -37.09 12.00
CA GLY A 232 -7.88 -38.13 11.99
C GLY A 232 -7.37 -38.53 13.38
N GLN A 233 -7.88 -37.91 14.46
CA GLN A 233 -7.45 -38.13 15.84
C GLN A 233 -5.91 -38.09 16.00
N GLN A 234 -5.25 -37.17 15.32
CA GLN A 234 -3.79 -37.16 15.19
C GLN A 234 -3.15 -36.75 16.53
N ALA A 235 -2.47 -37.72 17.17
CA ALA A 235 -1.78 -37.54 18.43
C ALA A 235 -0.27 -37.27 18.22
N GLY A 236 0.33 -36.49 19.12
CA GLY A 236 1.75 -36.13 19.08
C GLY A 236 1.97 -34.62 19.27
N VAL A 237 3.22 -34.22 19.55
CA VAL A 237 3.57 -32.81 19.83
C VAL A 237 3.37 -31.93 18.59
N LEU A 238 3.87 -32.37 17.43
CA LEU A 238 3.74 -31.62 16.17
C LEU A 238 2.29 -31.44 15.67
N PRO A 239 1.43 -32.47 15.55
CA PRO A 239 0.03 -32.26 15.17
C PRO A 239 -0.71 -31.31 16.11
N GLN A 240 -0.49 -31.41 17.42
CA GLN A 240 -1.13 -30.52 18.40
C GLN A 240 -0.56 -29.09 18.34
N THR A 241 0.72 -28.92 17.99
CA THR A 241 1.33 -27.60 17.76
C THR A 241 0.80 -26.96 16.48
N VAL A 242 0.63 -27.73 15.39
CA VAL A 242 0.04 -27.23 14.13
C VAL A 242 -1.45 -26.90 14.32
N MET A 243 -2.20 -27.68 15.09
CA MET A 243 -3.57 -27.32 15.51
C MET A 243 -3.60 -25.96 16.21
N GLN A 244 -2.76 -25.76 17.24
CA GLN A 244 -2.73 -24.50 17.99
C GLN A 244 -2.30 -23.31 17.12
N LEU A 245 -1.45 -23.51 16.11
CA LEU A 245 -1.10 -22.48 15.12
C LEU A 245 -2.31 -22.11 14.25
N ALA A 246 -3.02 -23.13 13.74
CA ALA A 246 -4.21 -22.95 12.91
C ALA A 246 -5.33 -22.24 13.69
N ASP A 247 -5.60 -22.67 14.92
CA ASP A 247 -6.62 -22.06 15.78
C ASP A 247 -6.26 -20.60 16.11
N ASN A 248 -5.01 -20.32 16.52
CA ASN A 248 -4.55 -18.95 16.80
C ASN A 248 -4.64 -18.03 15.56
N THR A 249 -4.35 -18.58 14.37
CA THR A 249 -4.51 -17.88 13.09
C THR A 249 -5.98 -17.60 12.79
N GLY A 250 -6.86 -18.59 12.97
CA GLY A 250 -8.30 -18.42 12.83
C GLY A 250 -8.89 -17.38 13.80
N TYR A 251 -8.46 -17.37 15.06
CA TYR A 251 -8.86 -16.35 16.04
C TYR A 251 -8.40 -14.95 15.64
N TYR A 252 -7.16 -14.80 15.18
CA TYR A 252 -6.67 -13.50 14.70
C TYR A 252 -7.48 -13.01 13.50
N LEU A 253 -7.62 -13.84 12.46
CA LEU A 253 -8.32 -13.46 11.23
C LEU A 253 -9.81 -13.18 11.48
N GLY A 254 -10.49 -14.02 12.26
CA GLY A 254 -11.89 -13.80 12.64
C GLY A 254 -12.12 -12.51 13.44
N SER A 255 -11.09 -11.98 14.10
CA SER A 255 -11.16 -10.70 14.83
C SER A 255 -10.95 -9.46 13.95
N CYS A 256 -10.27 -9.57 12.80
CA CYS A 256 -9.88 -8.41 11.98
C CYS A 256 -10.44 -8.40 10.55
N LEU A 257 -10.75 -9.55 9.94
CA LEU A 257 -11.00 -9.67 8.50
C LEU A 257 -12.24 -8.91 8.03
N THR A 258 -13.32 -8.88 8.82
CA THR A 258 -14.52 -8.08 8.52
C THR A 258 -14.21 -6.58 8.54
N GLN A 259 -13.49 -6.10 9.56
CA GLN A 259 -13.07 -4.71 9.68
C GLN A 259 -12.14 -4.33 8.50
N PHE A 260 -11.19 -5.20 8.17
CA PHE A 260 -10.30 -5.01 7.03
C PHE A 260 -11.09 -4.85 5.72
N ARG A 261 -12.00 -5.78 5.42
CA ARG A 261 -12.81 -5.76 4.19
C ARG A 261 -13.70 -4.51 4.07
N TRP A 262 -14.24 -4.00 5.18
CA TRP A 262 -15.17 -2.86 5.16
C TRP A 262 -14.47 -1.50 5.14
N PHE A 263 -13.34 -1.35 5.84
CA PHE A 263 -12.78 -0.03 6.12
C PHE A 263 -11.41 0.24 5.48
N SER A 264 -10.63 -0.79 5.10
CA SER A 264 -9.24 -0.58 4.63
C SER A 264 -9.12 0.38 3.45
N MET A 265 -10.05 0.33 2.48
CA MET A 265 -10.12 1.24 1.33
C MET A 265 -10.20 2.72 1.74
N HIS A 266 -10.84 3.02 2.87
CA HIS A 266 -11.06 4.39 3.38
C HIS A 266 -10.09 4.76 4.50
N GLN A 267 -9.13 3.89 4.83
CA GLN A 267 -8.11 4.12 5.85
C GLN A 267 -6.75 4.48 5.22
N HIS A 268 -5.85 5.04 6.04
CA HIS A 268 -4.47 5.29 5.64
C HIS A 268 -3.75 3.98 5.28
N PRO A 269 -2.81 3.98 4.31
CA PRO A 269 -2.11 2.77 3.89
C PRO A 269 -1.34 2.09 5.05
N ALA A 270 -0.84 2.87 6.01
CA ALA A 270 -0.25 2.38 7.25
C ALA A 270 -1.17 1.41 8.04
N SER A 271 -2.46 1.73 8.14
CA SER A 271 -3.43 0.91 8.88
C SER A 271 -3.68 -0.42 8.17
N MET A 272 -3.81 -0.40 6.84
CA MET A 272 -3.92 -1.61 6.01
C MET A 272 -2.69 -2.51 6.18
N LEU A 273 -1.49 -1.97 5.95
CA LEU A 273 -0.24 -2.72 6.03
C LEU A 273 0.05 -3.25 7.44
N SER A 274 -0.25 -2.46 8.48
CA SER A 274 -0.04 -2.87 9.87
C SER A 274 -0.89 -4.07 10.30
N THR A 275 -2.00 -4.36 9.60
CA THR A 275 -2.79 -5.58 9.84
C THR A 275 -1.95 -6.84 9.54
N VAL A 276 -1.20 -6.85 8.44
CA VAL A 276 -0.29 -7.98 8.12
C VAL A 276 0.90 -8.03 9.06
N VAL A 277 1.45 -6.87 9.45
CA VAL A 277 2.53 -6.80 10.47
C VAL A 277 2.05 -7.35 11.82
N ALA A 278 0.82 -7.06 12.24
CA ALA A 278 0.21 -7.60 13.45
C ALA A 278 0.01 -9.12 13.37
N PHE A 279 -0.46 -9.64 12.23
CA PHE A 279 -0.55 -11.09 11.98
C PHE A 279 0.82 -11.77 12.11
N ALA A 280 1.85 -11.18 11.49
CA ALA A 280 3.23 -11.66 11.58
C ALA A 280 3.75 -11.67 13.03
N ARG A 281 3.41 -10.66 13.85
CA ARG A 281 3.71 -10.64 15.29
C ARG A 281 3.02 -11.78 16.04
N VAL A 282 1.75 -12.07 15.77
CA VAL A 282 1.02 -13.19 16.39
C VAL A 282 1.66 -14.53 16.04
N MET A 283 2.01 -14.76 14.77
CA MET A 283 2.70 -15.97 14.34
C MET A 283 4.09 -16.12 14.98
N LYS A 284 4.92 -15.06 14.97
CA LYS A 284 6.25 -15.13 15.59
C LYS A 284 6.17 -15.40 17.09
N ASN A 285 5.32 -14.67 17.82
CA ASN A 285 5.10 -14.88 19.25
C ASN A 285 4.66 -16.32 19.56
N PHE A 286 3.80 -16.90 18.71
CA PHE A 286 3.41 -18.30 18.84
C PHE A 286 4.62 -19.24 18.66
N ILE A 287 5.40 -19.09 17.59
CA ILE A 287 6.57 -19.94 17.30
C ILE A 287 7.59 -19.86 18.45
N ASP A 288 7.90 -18.65 18.91
CA ASP A 288 8.86 -18.44 20.00
C ASP A 288 8.34 -18.97 21.34
N SER A 289 7.01 -19.03 21.56
CA SER A 289 6.40 -19.66 22.74
C SER A 289 6.58 -21.18 22.82
N LYS A 290 6.97 -21.86 21.74
CA LYS A 290 7.20 -23.32 21.69
C LYS A 290 8.64 -23.74 22.01
N SER A 291 9.39 -22.85 22.66
CA SER A 291 10.82 -22.96 22.95
C SER A 291 11.29 -24.37 23.39
N GLY A 292 12.46 -24.78 22.90
CA GLY A 292 12.97 -26.14 23.01
C GLY A 292 12.50 -27.03 21.85
N ALA A 293 12.36 -28.33 22.11
CA ALA A 293 12.13 -29.34 21.07
C ALA A 293 10.89 -29.08 20.19
N GLY A 294 9.82 -28.49 20.74
CA GLY A 294 8.59 -28.20 19.98
C GLY A 294 8.77 -27.13 18.89
N LYS A 295 9.59 -26.11 19.15
CA LYS A 295 9.95 -25.07 18.16
C LYS A 295 10.81 -25.68 17.05
N GLU A 296 11.82 -26.48 17.40
CA GLU A 296 12.69 -27.15 16.42
C GLU A 296 11.91 -28.16 15.56
N GLU A 297 11.06 -28.99 16.15
CA GLU A 297 10.21 -29.94 15.42
C GLU A 297 9.29 -29.22 14.42
N LEU A 298 8.65 -28.12 14.83
CA LEU A 298 7.78 -27.31 13.97
C LEU A 298 8.55 -26.66 12.81
N LEU A 299 9.72 -26.08 13.08
CA LEU A 299 10.50 -25.35 12.07
C LEU A 299 11.18 -26.31 11.07
N ASN A 300 11.67 -27.44 11.54
CA ASN A 300 12.16 -28.52 10.66
C ASN A 300 11.04 -29.05 9.76
N TYR A 301 9.83 -29.21 10.29
CA TYR A 301 8.66 -29.63 9.51
C TYR A 301 8.26 -28.60 8.44
N PHE A 302 8.31 -27.30 8.77
CA PHE A 302 8.09 -26.24 7.78
C PHE A 302 9.17 -26.24 6.69
N ALA A 303 10.44 -26.46 7.05
CA ALA A 303 11.53 -26.54 6.08
C ALA A 303 11.39 -27.76 5.15
N GLU A 304 11.05 -28.93 5.68
CA GLU A 304 10.86 -30.16 4.89
C GLU A 304 9.74 -30.01 3.86
N TRP A 305 8.62 -29.37 4.24
CA TRP A 305 7.40 -29.35 3.42
C TRP A 305 7.21 -28.08 2.59
N CYS A 306 7.58 -26.90 3.11
CA CYS A 306 7.22 -25.60 2.54
C CYS A 306 8.34 -24.91 1.75
N ASP A 307 9.52 -25.54 1.62
CA ASP A 307 10.70 -24.99 0.90
C ASP A 307 11.15 -23.62 1.42
N ILE A 308 11.08 -23.43 2.74
CA ILE A 308 11.48 -22.22 3.45
C ILE A 308 12.39 -22.64 4.60
N SER A 309 13.66 -22.23 4.60
CA SER A 309 14.57 -22.59 5.69
C SER A 309 14.13 -21.94 7.02
N GLN A 310 14.51 -22.56 8.14
CA GLN A 310 14.27 -21.98 9.47
C GLN A 310 14.82 -20.55 9.58
N GLY A 311 16.03 -20.32 9.07
CA GLY A 311 16.67 -19.01 9.08
C GLY A 311 15.88 -17.98 8.28
N ASP A 312 15.44 -18.32 7.06
CA ASP A 312 14.65 -17.42 6.21
C ASP A 312 13.32 -17.04 6.85
N LEU A 313 12.66 -17.98 7.53
CA LEU A 313 11.39 -17.75 8.22
C LEU A 313 11.57 -16.80 9.42
N GLU A 314 12.61 -16.99 10.24
CA GLU A 314 12.92 -16.10 11.37
C GLU A 314 13.39 -14.71 10.91
N ILE A 315 14.18 -14.63 9.83
CA ILE A 315 14.58 -13.36 9.21
C ILE A 315 13.36 -12.63 8.64
N MET A 316 12.52 -13.31 7.86
CA MET A 316 11.29 -12.75 7.29
C MET A 316 10.40 -12.11 8.36
N PHE A 317 10.08 -12.85 9.43
CA PHE A 317 9.29 -12.30 10.54
C PHE A 317 10.01 -11.13 11.21
N THR A 318 11.31 -11.24 11.48
CA THR A 318 12.07 -10.19 12.19
C THR A 318 12.18 -8.91 11.37
N THR A 319 12.39 -9.00 10.05
CA THR A 319 12.44 -7.86 9.13
C THR A 319 11.06 -7.19 9.02
N LEU A 320 9.99 -7.94 8.83
CA LEU A 320 8.64 -7.36 8.73
C LEU A 320 8.19 -6.71 10.05
N ILE A 321 8.43 -7.37 11.19
CA ILE A 321 7.99 -6.90 12.50
C ILE A 321 8.68 -5.58 12.89
N ASN A 322 9.94 -5.40 12.50
CA ASN A 322 10.72 -4.20 12.77
C ASN A 322 10.72 -3.18 11.62
N ALA A 323 9.95 -3.42 10.55
CA ALA A 323 9.83 -2.48 9.45
C ALA A 323 9.17 -1.19 9.92
N GLY A 324 9.85 -0.06 9.74
CA GLY A 324 9.23 1.26 9.85
C GLY A 324 8.28 1.50 8.68
N TYR A 325 7.17 2.21 8.93
CA TYR A 325 6.36 2.78 7.87
C TYR A 325 6.92 4.15 7.50
N ASP A 326 7.29 4.31 6.23
CA ASP A 326 7.65 5.59 5.64
C ASP A 326 6.56 5.98 4.64
N HIS A 327 5.86 7.09 4.90
CA HIS A 327 4.77 7.54 4.04
C HIS A 327 5.25 8.06 2.68
N VAL A 328 6.52 8.45 2.58
CA VAL A 328 7.17 8.85 1.32
C VAL A 328 7.51 7.62 0.48
N HIS A 329 7.65 6.45 1.12
CA HIS A 329 8.09 5.21 0.51
C HIS A 329 7.20 4.03 0.92
N ILE A 330 5.90 4.14 0.64
CA ILE A 330 4.92 3.10 0.99
C ILE A 330 5.26 1.78 0.29
N ASP A 331 5.88 1.86 -0.90
CA ASP A 331 6.43 0.75 -1.68
C ASP A 331 7.29 -0.20 -0.81
N LYS A 332 8.23 0.34 -0.04
CA LYS A 332 9.16 -0.47 0.78
C LYS A 332 8.43 -1.32 1.81
N THR A 333 7.49 -0.74 2.56
CA THR A 333 6.72 -1.47 3.57
C THR A 333 5.72 -2.42 2.91
N ALA A 334 5.09 -2.02 1.80
CA ALA A 334 4.17 -2.85 1.04
C ALA A 334 4.83 -4.12 0.47
N THR A 335 6.01 -4.00 -0.13
CA THR A 335 6.78 -5.13 -0.65
C THR A 335 7.11 -6.15 0.45
N LEU A 336 7.55 -5.70 1.63
CA LEU A 336 7.81 -6.60 2.77
C LEU A 336 6.54 -7.30 3.24
N VAL A 337 5.42 -6.57 3.33
CA VAL A 337 4.10 -7.09 3.71
C VAL A 337 3.62 -8.18 2.75
N ILE A 338 3.63 -7.91 1.43
CA ILE A 338 3.14 -8.85 0.41
C ILE A 338 4.04 -10.08 0.30
N ASN A 339 5.36 -9.91 0.35
CA ASN A 339 6.31 -11.03 0.29
C ASN A 339 6.14 -11.98 1.48
N ALA A 340 5.98 -11.45 2.69
CA ALA A 340 5.74 -12.26 3.88
C ALA A 340 4.36 -12.94 3.84
N LEU A 341 3.31 -12.21 3.46
CA LEU A 341 1.95 -12.76 3.39
C LEU A 341 1.84 -13.91 2.38
N THR A 342 2.46 -13.75 1.21
CA THR A 342 2.50 -14.80 0.17
C THR A 342 3.23 -16.07 0.66
N ARG A 343 4.33 -15.92 1.41
CA ARG A 343 5.05 -17.05 2.03
C ARG A 343 4.23 -17.74 3.11
N ILE A 344 3.51 -16.96 3.94
CA ILE A 344 2.62 -17.50 4.97
C ILE A 344 1.43 -18.24 4.33
N GLU A 345 0.79 -17.66 3.32
CA GLU A 345 -0.29 -18.32 2.57
C GLU A 345 0.19 -19.63 1.96
N LYS A 346 1.39 -19.65 1.37
CA LYS A 346 2.00 -20.86 0.81
C LYS A 346 2.25 -21.96 1.85
N LEU A 347 2.67 -21.56 3.06
CA LEU A 347 2.85 -22.49 4.19
C LEU A 347 1.51 -23.10 4.62
N PHE A 348 0.46 -22.29 4.78
CA PHE A 348 -0.88 -22.82 5.10
C PHE A 348 -1.49 -23.66 3.98
N GLU A 349 -1.29 -23.29 2.71
CA GLU A 349 -1.68 -24.11 1.55
C GLU A 349 -1.02 -25.48 1.61
N THR A 350 0.29 -25.51 1.88
CA THR A 350 1.09 -26.72 1.91
C THR A 350 0.67 -27.62 3.07
N LEU A 351 0.58 -27.08 4.29
CA LEU A 351 0.10 -27.82 5.45
C LEU A 351 -1.31 -28.39 5.22
N ASN A 352 -2.18 -27.65 4.56
CA ASN A 352 -3.52 -28.12 4.23
C ASN A 352 -3.52 -29.22 3.16
N LYS A 353 -2.53 -29.30 2.27
CA LYS A 353 -2.43 -30.39 1.28
C LYS A 353 -1.98 -31.73 1.88
N LEU A 354 -1.51 -31.75 3.13
CA LEU A 354 -1.05 -32.97 3.79
C LEU A 354 -2.22 -33.71 4.45
N ASP A 355 -2.38 -34.99 4.11
CA ASP A 355 -3.40 -35.85 4.72
C ASP A 355 -3.12 -36.16 6.20
N TYR A 356 -1.84 -36.12 6.60
CA TYR A 356 -1.40 -36.42 7.97
C TYR A 356 -0.23 -35.54 8.39
N ILE A 357 -0.37 -34.81 9.49
CA ILE A 357 0.68 -33.94 10.03
C ILE A 357 1.72 -34.78 10.78
N GLY A 358 3.00 -34.53 10.53
CA GLY A 358 4.11 -35.23 11.19
C GLY A 358 4.54 -36.57 10.57
N LYS A 359 4.05 -36.93 9.38
CA LYS A 359 4.75 -37.90 8.52
C LYS A 359 5.85 -37.19 7.73
N LYS A 360 7.04 -37.81 7.66
CA LYS A 360 8.13 -37.39 6.77
C LYS A 360 7.80 -37.71 5.30
N LYS A 361 8.35 -36.94 4.36
CA LYS A 361 8.20 -37.13 2.90
C LYS A 361 8.49 -38.56 2.45
N GLU A 362 9.60 -39.12 2.94
CA GLU A 362 10.08 -40.48 2.62
C GLU A 362 9.03 -41.58 2.88
N ASN A 363 8.14 -41.38 3.87
CA ASN A 363 7.10 -42.35 4.23
C ASN A 363 5.83 -42.24 3.38
N ILE A 364 5.73 -41.26 2.46
CA ILE A 364 4.55 -41.07 1.61
C ILE A 364 4.72 -41.74 0.23
N GLU A 365 5.94 -41.76 -0.32
CA GLU A 365 6.21 -42.37 -1.64
C GLU A 365 6.19 -43.92 -1.64
N LEU A 366 6.20 -44.55 -0.46
CA LEU A 366 6.41 -46.00 -0.31
C LEU A 366 5.13 -46.84 -0.09
N PHE A 367 3.94 -46.27 -0.26
CA PHE A 367 2.67 -46.98 -0.14
C PHE A 367 2.05 -47.35 -1.50
N VAL A 368 2.76 -48.15 -2.29
CA VAL A 368 2.13 -48.98 -3.35
C VAL A 368 1.59 -50.24 -2.68
N ALA A 369 0.29 -50.25 -2.40
CA ALA A 369 -0.39 -51.42 -1.84
C ALA A 369 -0.62 -52.49 -2.93
N GLU A 370 0.31 -53.44 -3.06
CA GLU A 370 0.06 -54.68 -3.81
C GLU A 370 -1.17 -55.38 -3.22
N THR A 371 -2.26 -55.38 -3.98
CA THR A 371 -3.50 -56.03 -3.58
C THR A 371 -3.45 -57.48 -4.05
N GLU A 372 -3.07 -58.41 -3.16
CA GLU A 372 -3.18 -59.84 -3.45
C GLU A 372 -4.62 -60.20 -3.84
N LYS A 373 -4.80 -60.62 -5.10
CA LYS A 373 -6.09 -61.11 -5.58
C LYS A 373 -6.39 -62.45 -4.92
N LYS A 374 -7.34 -62.47 -3.97
CA LYS A 374 -7.91 -63.72 -3.47
C LYS A 374 -8.80 -64.35 -4.55
N ASP A 375 -8.45 -65.56 -4.95
CA ASP A 375 -9.23 -66.34 -5.92
C ASP A 375 -10.66 -66.60 -5.41
N ILE A 376 -11.63 -66.35 -6.28
CA ILE A 376 -13.05 -66.57 -5.99
C ILE A 376 -13.37 -68.04 -6.27
N VAL A 377 -13.37 -68.87 -5.23
CA VAL A 377 -13.82 -70.27 -5.32
C VAL A 377 -15.33 -70.30 -5.55
N HIS A 378 -15.72 -70.76 -6.74
CA HIS A 378 -17.10 -70.96 -7.15
C HIS A 378 -17.74 -72.14 -6.38
N ASN A 379 -18.91 -71.94 -5.77
CA ASN A 379 -19.63 -73.01 -5.07
C ASN A 379 -21.15 -72.94 -5.38
N PRO A 380 -21.73 -73.90 -6.11
CA PRO A 380 -23.11 -73.84 -6.56
C PRO A 380 -24.09 -74.41 -5.52
N LYS A 381 -25.19 -73.70 -5.23
CA LYS A 381 -26.32 -74.20 -4.42
C LYS A 381 -27.62 -74.31 -5.22
N ARG A 382 -28.05 -75.56 -5.47
CA ARG A 382 -29.48 -75.97 -5.52
C ARG A 382 -29.91 -76.32 -4.08
N HIS A 383 -31.16 -76.35 -3.58
CA HIS A 383 -32.54 -76.04 -4.00
C HIS A 383 -33.17 -75.20 -2.85
N GLY A 384 -34.42 -74.71 -2.80
CA GLY A 384 -35.59 -74.71 -3.72
C GLY A 384 -36.91 -74.74 -2.91
N PHE A 385 -38.04 -74.36 -3.54
CA PHE A 385 -39.42 -74.29 -2.98
C PHE A 385 -39.71 -73.29 -1.83
N PHE A 386 -40.71 -72.42 -2.03
CA PHE A 386 -42.05 -72.65 -1.46
C PHE A 386 -43.15 -71.94 -2.28
N ILE A 387 -44.40 -72.38 -2.13
CA ILE A 387 -45.60 -71.91 -2.86
C ILE A 387 -46.39 -70.92 -2.01
N LYS A 388 -47.22 -70.10 -2.67
CA LYS A 388 -48.20 -69.16 -2.08
C LYS A 388 -49.21 -69.84 -1.14
N ASP A 389 -49.74 -69.04 -0.21
CA ASP A 389 -51.18 -68.77 -0.16
C ASP A 389 -51.40 -67.29 -0.53
#